data_AF-A0A838PDP3-F1
#
_entry.id   AF-A0A838PDP3-F1
#
_cell.length_a   1.000
_cell.length_b   1.000
_cell.length_c   1.000
_cell.angle_alpha   90.00
_cell.angle_beta   90.00
_cell.angle_gamma   90.00
#
_symmetry.space_group_name_H-M   'P 1'
#
loop_
_entity.id
_entity.type
_entity.pdbx_description
1 polymer ?
#
loop_
_entity_poly.entity_id
_entity_poly.type
_entity_poly.pdbx_seq_one_letter_code
_entity_poly.pdbx_strand_id
1 'polypeptide(L)'
;MGFIETELLHPVVFGSDIQKYDVVNANRLIIYPYRNNTAIQESVIKEDYPRAFEYLSKYKDVLAARGSISASRLSWYELVRKRDERWLTSPKLVIRDLATETSFAIDPTGNTFLVGGTAVVPADSELLFPLLAYLNSSIVNQYLRQITPEFKGGFQKFEPQHLQQIPVLTRLMTDDEFTHRLSSEVRRIIDAEVHSNEDERIAAERTIETILREATGLP
;
A
#
# COMPACT_ATOMS: atom_id res chain seq x y z
N MET A 1 9.80 16.68 -27.70
CA MET A 1 9.94 16.21 -26.30
C MET A 1 9.41 14.78 -26.30
N GLY A 2 10.28 13.78 -26.20
CA GLY A 2 9.88 12.37 -26.33
C GLY A 2 9.37 11.81 -25.00
N PHE A 3 8.27 11.06 -25.04
CA PHE A 3 7.76 10.33 -23.87
C PHE A 3 8.63 9.09 -23.60
N ILE A 4 8.89 8.78 -22.34
CA ILE A 4 9.53 7.50 -21.94
C ILE A 4 8.59 6.35 -22.32
N GLU A 5 9.16 5.21 -22.71
CA GLU A 5 8.41 3.98 -23.04
C GLU A 5 7.56 3.54 -21.84
N THR A 6 6.24 3.43 -22.04
CA THR A 6 5.24 3.23 -20.98
C THR A 6 5.33 1.88 -20.29
N GLU A 7 5.93 0.89 -20.95
CA GLU A 7 6.07 -0.49 -20.50
C GLU A 7 6.97 -0.63 -19.27
N LEU A 8 7.82 0.36 -19.00
CA LEU A 8 8.63 0.43 -17.79
C LEU A 8 8.07 1.41 -16.75
N LEU A 9 6.98 2.10 -17.05
CA LEU A 9 6.40 3.13 -16.18
C LEU A 9 5.22 2.56 -15.40
N HIS A 10 5.30 2.68 -14.08
CA HIS A 10 4.22 2.28 -13.18
C HIS A 10 3.74 3.47 -12.35
N PRO A 11 2.43 3.65 -12.14
CA PRO A 11 1.89 4.57 -11.14
C PRO A 11 2.53 4.32 -9.77
N VAL A 12 2.91 5.40 -9.07
CA VAL A 12 3.55 5.29 -7.76
C VAL A 12 2.99 6.31 -6.78
N VAL A 13 2.73 5.84 -5.55
CA VAL A 13 2.45 6.67 -4.38
C VAL A 13 3.55 6.52 -3.34
N PHE A 14 3.72 7.56 -2.56
CA PHE A 14 4.60 7.62 -1.40
C PHE A 14 3.75 7.58 -0.14
N GLY A 15 4.34 7.20 1.00
CA GLY A 15 3.61 7.18 2.27
C GLY A 15 2.91 8.50 2.62
N SER A 16 3.46 9.64 2.19
CA SER A 16 2.84 10.96 2.36
C SER A 16 1.53 11.15 1.61
N ASP A 17 1.29 10.37 0.55
CA ASP A 17 0.07 10.45 -0.26
C ASP A 17 -1.07 9.58 0.33
N ILE A 18 -0.77 8.66 1.25
CA ILE A 18 -1.73 7.66 1.74
C ILE A 18 -2.63 8.26 2.82
N GLN A 19 -3.93 8.40 2.59
CA GLN A 19 -4.89 8.81 3.62
C GLN A 19 -5.81 7.65 4.02
N LYS A 20 -6.37 7.71 5.24
CA LYS A 20 -7.27 6.68 5.76
C LYS A 20 -8.50 6.55 4.85
N TYR A 21 -8.84 5.30 4.49
CA TYR A 21 -9.94 4.92 3.60
C TYR A 21 -9.88 5.45 2.16
N ASP A 22 -8.86 6.21 1.78
CA ASP A 22 -8.74 6.76 0.44
C ASP A 22 -8.45 5.67 -0.60
N VAL A 23 -8.88 5.90 -1.85
CA VAL A 23 -8.46 5.09 -3.00
C VAL A 23 -7.18 5.68 -3.53
N VAL A 24 -6.09 4.91 -3.56
CA VAL A 24 -4.79 5.44 -3.94
C VAL A 24 -4.84 6.08 -5.32
N ASN A 25 -4.40 7.35 -5.38
CA ASN A 25 -4.36 8.12 -6.60
C ASN A 25 -2.93 8.59 -6.88
N ALA A 26 -2.29 7.97 -7.86
CA ALA A 26 -0.92 8.29 -8.22
C ALA A 26 -0.86 9.45 -9.22
N ASN A 27 -0.12 10.51 -8.85
CA ASN A 27 0.22 11.61 -9.75
C ASN A 27 1.68 11.55 -10.25
N ARG A 28 2.36 10.43 -9.99
CA ARG A 28 3.75 10.17 -10.35
C ARG A 28 3.89 8.79 -10.97
N LEU A 29 4.94 8.63 -11.78
CA LEU A 29 5.35 7.37 -12.36
C LEU A 29 6.75 7.00 -11.87
N ILE A 30 6.99 5.70 -11.68
CA ILE A 30 8.30 5.14 -11.40
C ILE A 30 8.76 4.29 -12.59
N ILE A 31 10.04 4.39 -12.94
CA ILE A 31 10.68 3.46 -13.87
C ILE A 31 11.01 2.17 -13.11
N TYR A 32 10.43 1.06 -13.54
CA TYR A 32 10.65 -0.27 -12.96
C TYR A 32 11.23 -1.22 -14.02
N PRO A 33 12.57 -1.31 -14.15
CA PRO A 33 13.23 -2.07 -15.21
C PRO A 33 13.32 -3.58 -14.88
N TYR A 34 12.19 -4.17 -14.53
CA TYR A 34 12.06 -5.58 -14.13
C TYR A 34 10.96 -6.25 -14.94
N ARG A 35 11.12 -7.56 -15.14
CA ARG A 35 10.11 -8.43 -15.73
C ARG A 35 10.26 -9.82 -15.14
N ASN A 36 9.16 -10.44 -14.72
CA ASN A 36 9.14 -11.77 -14.12
C ASN A 36 10.11 -11.86 -12.93
N ASN A 37 10.07 -10.86 -12.04
CA ASN A 37 10.91 -10.75 -10.85
C ASN A 37 12.43 -10.63 -11.13
N THR A 38 12.82 -10.34 -12.37
CA THR A 38 14.21 -10.27 -12.81
C THR A 38 14.49 -8.93 -13.48
N ALA A 39 15.64 -8.32 -13.18
CA ALA A 39 16.03 -7.09 -13.84
C ALA A 39 16.25 -7.34 -15.34
N ILE A 40 15.72 -6.45 -16.17
CA ILE A 40 15.97 -6.44 -17.61
C ILE A 40 17.45 -6.09 -17.82
N GLN A 41 18.14 -6.78 -18.73
CA GLN A 41 19.56 -6.55 -19.00
C GLN A 41 19.79 -5.15 -19.61
N GLU A 42 20.94 -4.52 -19.31
CA GLU A 42 21.24 -3.16 -19.76
C GLU A 42 21.20 -3.03 -21.29
N SER A 43 21.71 -4.04 -22.00
CA SER A 43 21.67 -4.13 -23.47
C SER A 43 20.23 -4.10 -23.99
N VAL A 44 19.33 -4.88 -23.38
CA VAL A 44 17.91 -4.93 -23.73
C VAL A 44 17.23 -3.60 -23.42
N ILE A 45 17.52 -2.98 -22.27
CA ILE A 45 16.97 -1.64 -21.96
C ILE A 45 17.44 -0.62 -22.99
N LYS A 46 18.71 -0.66 -23.40
CA LYS A 46 19.27 0.27 -24.39
C LYS A 46 18.67 0.10 -25.79
N GLU A 47 18.35 -1.14 -26.18
CA GLU A 47 17.81 -1.46 -27.51
C GLU A 47 16.29 -1.24 -27.58
N ASP A 48 15.55 -1.82 -26.64
CA ASP A 48 14.08 -1.85 -26.66
C ASP A 48 13.45 -0.61 -25.99
N TYR A 49 14.17 0.02 -25.05
CA TYR A 49 13.69 1.15 -24.25
C TYR A 49 14.68 2.33 -24.24
N PRO A 50 15.10 2.84 -25.42
CA PRO A 50 16.20 3.79 -25.53
C PRO A 50 15.98 5.10 -24.77
N ARG A 51 14.73 5.58 -24.62
CA ARG A 51 14.45 6.81 -23.87
C ARG A 51 14.51 6.59 -22.37
N ALA A 52 13.98 5.47 -21.87
CA ALA A 52 14.17 5.06 -20.48
C ALA A 52 15.67 4.90 -20.16
N PHE A 53 16.43 4.27 -21.06
CA PHE A 53 17.88 4.14 -20.93
C PHE A 53 18.58 5.51 -20.87
N GLU A 54 18.24 6.43 -21.77
CA GLU A 54 18.79 7.80 -21.77
C GLU A 54 18.46 8.52 -20.45
N TYR A 55 17.23 8.40 -19.96
CA TYR A 55 16.80 8.99 -18.70
C TYR A 55 17.58 8.43 -17.51
N LEU A 56 17.64 7.10 -17.36
CA LEU A 56 18.37 6.44 -16.28
C LEU A 56 19.86 6.80 -16.33
N SER A 57 20.44 6.88 -17.53
CA SER A 57 21.86 7.20 -17.73
C SER A 57 22.24 8.59 -17.22
N LYS A 58 21.33 9.58 -17.27
CA LYS A 58 21.55 10.91 -16.68
C LYS A 58 21.77 10.87 -15.16
N TYR A 59 21.28 9.83 -14.49
CA TYR A 59 21.43 9.62 -13.06
C TYR A 59 22.38 8.47 -12.72
N LYS A 60 23.12 7.92 -13.69
CA LYS A 60 23.93 6.70 -13.52
C LYS A 60 24.88 6.79 -12.33
N ASP A 61 25.59 7.90 -12.16
CA ASP A 61 26.54 8.07 -11.07
C ASP A 61 25.85 8.03 -9.70
N VAL A 62 24.71 8.71 -9.56
CA VAL A 62 23.89 8.69 -8.33
C VAL A 62 23.34 7.29 -8.06
N LEU A 63 22.89 6.61 -9.11
CA LEU A 63 22.31 5.28 -8.98
C LEU A 63 23.37 4.22 -8.62
N ALA A 64 24.55 4.30 -9.24
CA ALA A 64 25.69 3.42 -8.98
C ALA A 64 26.33 3.68 -7.59
N ALA A 65 26.28 4.92 -7.10
CA ALA A 65 26.82 5.29 -5.80
C ALA A 65 25.96 4.84 -4.60
N ARG A 66 24.74 4.31 -4.84
CA ARG A 66 23.96 3.70 -3.75
C ARG A 66 24.81 2.62 -3.09
N GLY A 67 25.08 2.76 -1.78
CA GLY A 67 25.94 1.82 -1.05
C GLY A 67 25.47 0.36 -1.13
N SER A 68 24.17 0.18 -1.37
CA SER A 68 23.56 -1.13 -1.59
C SER A 68 23.94 -1.77 -2.94
N ILE A 69 24.27 -0.96 -3.96
CA ILE A 69 24.68 -1.39 -5.30
C ILE A 69 26.20 -1.55 -5.40
N SER A 70 26.97 -0.60 -4.88
CA SER A 70 28.44 -0.63 -4.95
C SER A 70 29.07 -1.85 -4.27
N ALA A 71 28.38 -2.46 -3.31
CA ALA A 71 28.78 -3.69 -2.63
C ALA A 71 28.21 -4.98 -3.28
N SER A 72 27.52 -4.88 -4.42
CA SER A 72 26.79 -5.97 -5.06
C SER A 72 27.32 -6.28 -6.47
N ARG A 73 26.87 -7.40 -7.05
CA ARG A 73 27.08 -7.72 -8.49
C ARG A 73 25.90 -7.26 -9.37
N LEU A 74 25.07 -6.37 -8.86
CA LEU A 74 23.88 -5.89 -9.57
C LEU A 74 24.27 -4.77 -10.55
N SER A 75 23.46 -4.61 -11.59
CA SER A 75 23.58 -3.48 -12.51
C SER A 75 23.25 -2.18 -11.78
N TRP A 76 23.83 -1.05 -12.23
CA TRP A 76 23.74 0.24 -11.54
C TRP A 76 22.30 0.76 -11.34
N TYR A 77 21.36 0.35 -12.18
CA TYR A 77 19.93 0.71 -12.11
C TYR A 77 19.07 -0.26 -11.28
N GLU A 78 19.63 -1.38 -10.81
CA GLU A 78 18.85 -2.37 -10.07
C GLU A 78 18.47 -1.90 -8.65
N LEU A 79 17.35 -2.43 -8.16
CA LEU A 79 16.96 -2.48 -6.78
C LEU A 79 17.68 -3.62 -6.07
N VAL A 80 18.20 -3.31 -4.88
CA VAL A 80 18.92 -4.31 -4.06
C VAL A 80 17.98 -5.29 -3.40
N ARG A 81 16.81 -4.80 -2.98
CA ARG A 81 15.71 -5.65 -2.55
C ARG A 81 14.73 -5.77 -3.71
N LYS A 82 14.90 -6.84 -4.49
CA LYS A 82 13.93 -7.21 -5.52
C LYS A 82 12.56 -7.35 -4.88
N ARG A 83 11.54 -6.91 -5.61
CA ARG A 83 10.14 -7.01 -5.19
C ARG A 83 9.51 -8.17 -5.93
N ASP A 84 8.55 -8.82 -5.27
CA ASP A 84 7.69 -9.76 -5.96
C ASP A 84 6.64 -8.97 -6.74
N GLU A 85 6.73 -9.02 -8.06
CA GLU A 85 5.81 -8.37 -8.99
C GLU A 85 4.36 -8.76 -8.70
N ARG A 86 4.11 -10.00 -8.24
CA ARG A 86 2.76 -10.44 -7.86
C ARG A 86 2.16 -9.56 -6.78
N TRP A 87 2.92 -9.21 -5.74
CA TRP A 87 2.43 -8.35 -4.67
C TRP A 87 2.33 -6.89 -5.09
N LEU A 88 3.20 -6.45 -6.01
CA LEU A 88 3.13 -5.10 -6.57
C LEU A 88 1.87 -4.92 -7.42
N THR A 89 1.45 -5.95 -8.15
CA THR A 89 0.33 -5.91 -9.10
C THR A 89 -0.98 -6.51 -8.57
N SER A 90 -1.03 -6.95 -7.31
CA SER A 90 -2.27 -7.43 -6.69
C SER A 90 -3.08 -6.30 -6.06
N PRO A 91 -4.42 -6.40 -6.04
CA PRO A 91 -5.25 -5.56 -5.18
C PRO A 91 -4.77 -5.63 -3.73
N LYS A 92 -4.61 -4.48 -3.10
CA LYS A 92 -3.88 -4.37 -1.83
C LYS A 92 -4.31 -3.18 -1.01
N LEU A 93 -4.10 -3.26 0.30
CA LEU A 93 -4.21 -2.15 1.23
C LEU A 93 -2.82 -1.57 1.47
N VAL A 94 -2.70 -0.26 1.64
CA VAL A 94 -1.41 0.40 1.87
C VAL A 94 -1.48 1.31 3.08
N ILE A 95 -0.41 1.36 3.87
CA ILE A 95 -0.29 2.24 5.03
C ILE A 95 1.07 2.94 5.03
N ARG A 96 1.08 4.20 5.49
CA ARG A 96 2.30 4.96 5.72
C ARG A 96 3.04 4.47 6.97
N ASP A 97 4.36 4.55 6.97
CA ASP A 97 5.18 4.02 8.08
C ASP A 97 4.96 4.75 9.41
N LEU A 98 4.48 6.00 9.39
CA LEU A 98 4.32 6.84 10.58
C LEU A 98 2.98 7.58 10.54
N ALA A 99 2.08 7.29 11.48
CA ALA A 99 0.81 8.00 11.66
C ALA A 99 0.36 7.94 13.12
N THR A 100 -0.55 8.82 13.53
CA THR A 100 -1.09 8.84 14.90
C THR A 100 -2.05 7.68 15.15
N GLU A 101 -2.62 7.10 14.09
CA GLU A 101 -3.50 5.93 14.13
C GLU A 101 -3.37 5.10 12.84
N THR A 102 -3.97 3.91 12.82
CA THR A 102 -4.11 3.12 11.59
C THR A 102 -4.82 3.93 10.51
N SER A 103 -4.16 4.09 9.36
CA SER A 103 -4.63 4.91 8.24
C SER A 103 -4.35 4.20 6.92
N PHE A 104 -4.95 3.03 6.75
CA PHE A 104 -4.88 2.26 5.51
C PHE A 104 -5.73 2.92 4.41
N ALA A 105 -5.16 2.99 3.21
CA ALA A 105 -5.82 3.26 1.94
C ALA A 105 -5.95 1.97 1.13
N ILE A 106 -6.68 2.02 0.01
CA ILE A 106 -6.94 0.87 -0.87
C ILE A 106 -6.43 1.11 -2.29
N ASP A 107 -5.76 0.09 -2.84
CA ASP A 107 -5.53 -0.07 -4.28
C ASP A 107 -6.36 -1.26 -4.77
N PRO A 108 -7.59 -1.04 -5.24
CA PRO A 108 -8.47 -2.13 -5.66
C PRO A 108 -8.03 -2.76 -6.99
N THR A 109 -7.18 -2.09 -7.76
CA THR A 109 -6.75 -2.55 -9.09
C THR A 109 -5.41 -3.25 -9.08
N GLY A 110 -4.59 -2.99 -8.06
CA GLY A 110 -3.22 -3.46 -7.97
C GLY A 110 -2.24 -2.67 -8.84
N ASN A 111 -2.65 -1.62 -9.54
CA ASN A 111 -1.81 -0.94 -10.52
C ASN A 111 -0.83 0.09 -9.92
N THR A 112 -0.89 0.34 -8.61
CA THR A 112 -0.10 1.41 -7.98
C THR A 112 1.00 0.84 -7.10
N PHE A 113 2.24 1.28 -7.33
CA PHE A 113 3.39 0.91 -6.52
C PHE A 113 3.51 1.81 -5.30
N LEU A 114 4.09 1.28 -4.22
CA LEU A 114 4.28 1.99 -2.96
C LEU A 114 5.77 2.23 -2.67
N VAL A 115 6.12 3.47 -2.34
CA VAL A 115 7.44 3.86 -1.84
C VAL A 115 7.33 4.49 -0.44
N GLY A 116 7.95 3.87 0.56
CA GLY A 116 7.90 4.34 1.95
C GLY A 116 6.54 4.07 2.59
N GLY A 117 6.38 2.88 3.13
CA GLY A 117 5.10 2.34 3.60
C GLY A 117 5.09 0.81 3.54
N THR A 118 4.01 0.22 4.04
CA THR A 118 3.76 -1.22 3.98
C THR A 118 2.46 -1.50 3.23
N ALA A 119 2.45 -2.58 2.44
CA ALA A 119 1.25 -3.08 1.76
C ALA A 119 0.78 -4.40 2.38
N VAL A 120 -0.53 -4.62 2.40
CA VAL A 120 -1.19 -5.85 2.83
C VAL A 120 -2.00 -6.37 1.65
N VAL A 121 -1.66 -7.57 1.18
CA VAL A 121 -2.37 -8.25 0.08
C VAL A 121 -3.23 -9.35 0.72
N PRO A 122 -4.57 -9.28 0.65
CA PRO A 122 -5.41 -10.35 1.16
C PRO A 122 -5.24 -11.61 0.31
N ALA A 123 -5.36 -12.79 0.92
CA ALA A 123 -5.28 -14.06 0.20
C ALA A 123 -6.47 -14.29 -0.75
N ASP A 124 -7.61 -13.70 -0.41
CA ASP A 124 -8.82 -13.64 -1.22
C ASP A 124 -9.15 -12.17 -1.50
N SER A 125 -9.35 -11.81 -2.77
CA SER A 125 -9.67 -10.44 -3.18
C SER A 125 -11.01 -9.94 -2.62
N GLU A 126 -11.96 -10.84 -2.31
CA GLU A 126 -13.24 -10.45 -1.70
C GLU A 126 -13.05 -9.89 -0.28
N LEU A 127 -11.94 -10.23 0.38
CA LEU A 127 -11.60 -9.71 1.71
C LEU A 127 -11.03 -8.30 1.68
N LEU A 128 -10.77 -7.71 0.51
CA LEU A 128 -10.08 -6.42 0.43
C LEU A 128 -10.81 -5.28 1.18
N PHE A 129 -12.09 -5.06 0.88
CA PHE A 129 -12.92 -4.06 1.55
C PHE A 129 -13.20 -4.35 3.03
N PRO A 130 -13.64 -5.56 3.43
CA PRO A 130 -13.93 -5.83 4.84
C PRO A 130 -12.66 -5.87 5.69
N LEU A 131 -11.52 -6.27 5.13
CA LEU A 131 -10.22 -6.15 5.81
C LEU A 131 -9.81 -4.68 5.99
N LEU A 132 -10.12 -3.80 5.03
CA LEU A 132 -9.88 -2.36 5.19
C LEU A 132 -10.66 -1.78 6.38
N ALA A 133 -11.95 -2.13 6.52
CA ALA A 133 -12.75 -1.77 7.69
C ALA A 133 -12.08 -2.24 8.99
N TYR A 134 -11.69 -3.51 9.03
CA TYR A 134 -11.10 -4.11 10.20
C TYR A 134 -9.77 -3.43 10.59
N LEU A 135 -8.85 -3.27 9.63
CA LEU A 135 -7.52 -2.72 9.89
C LEU A 135 -7.52 -1.24 10.26
N ASN A 136 -8.53 -0.47 9.85
CA ASN A 136 -8.71 0.94 10.23
C ASN A 136 -9.51 1.13 11.53
N SER A 137 -9.96 0.05 12.17
CA SER A 137 -10.78 0.12 13.38
C SER A 137 -10.02 0.54 14.63
N SER A 138 -10.76 1.07 15.61
CA SER A 138 -10.23 1.43 16.91
C SER A 138 -9.63 0.24 17.66
N ILE A 139 -10.18 -0.97 17.47
CA ILE A 139 -9.68 -2.20 18.09
C ILE A 139 -8.27 -2.53 17.58
N VAL A 140 -8.07 -2.53 16.26
CA VAL A 140 -6.73 -2.78 15.67
C VAL A 140 -5.76 -1.67 16.04
N ASN A 141 -6.20 -0.40 16.00
CA ASN A 141 -5.36 0.72 16.41
C ASN A 141 -4.90 0.61 17.87
N GLN A 142 -5.81 0.26 18.80
CA GLN A 142 -5.49 0.07 20.21
C GLN A 142 -4.54 -1.11 20.44
N TYR A 143 -4.72 -2.21 19.70
CA TYR A 143 -3.79 -3.34 19.75
C TYR A 143 -2.39 -2.93 19.28
N LEU A 144 -2.28 -2.27 18.13
CA LEU A 144 -0.99 -1.82 17.59
C LEU A 144 -0.30 -0.80 18.49
N ARG A 145 -1.04 0.09 19.19
CA ARG A 145 -0.46 1.00 20.18
C ARG A 145 0.34 0.28 21.28
N GLN A 146 -0.01 -0.96 21.61
CA GLN A 146 0.66 -1.72 22.65
C GLN A 146 1.98 -2.36 22.19
N ILE A 147 2.14 -2.54 20.87
CA ILE A 147 3.27 -3.29 20.28
C ILE A 147 4.15 -2.47 19.34
N THR A 148 3.70 -1.26 18.96
CA THR A 148 4.48 -0.34 18.14
C THR A 148 5.24 0.65 19.00
N PRO A 149 6.45 1.08 18.60
CA PRO A 149 7.14 2.18 19.26
C PRO A 149 6.35 3.49 19.10
N GLU A 150 6.16 4.20 20.22
CA GLU A 150 5.57 5.53 20.22
C GLU A 150 6.64 6.62 20.06
N PHE A 151 6.36 7.60 19.20
CA PHE A 151 7.18 8.76 18.94
C PHE A 151 6.51 10.03 19.48
N LYS A 152 7.26 11.15 19.52
CA LYS A 152 6.73 12.45 19.96
C LYS A 152 5.42 12.79 19.22
N GLY A 153 4.42 13.25 19.97
CA GLY A 153 3.12 13.66 19.43
C GLY A 153 2.13 12.51 19.20
N GLY A 154 2.36 11.33 19.79
CA GLY A 154 1.43 10.19 19.70
C GLY A 154 1.51 9.42 18.39
N PHE A 155 2.59 9.63 17.62
CA PHE A 155 2.85 8.91 16.38
C PHE A 155 3.29 7.48 16.66
N GLN A 156 2.74 6.55 15.88
CA GLN A 156 3.05 5.13 15.89
C GLN A 156 3.79 4.76 14.60
N LYS A 157 4.71 3.79 14.70
CA LYS A 157 5.43 3.27 13.53
C LYS A 157 4.87 1.92 13.05
N PHE A 158 4.28 1.93 11.86
CA PHE A 158 3.63 0.77 11.24
C PHE A 158 4.60 0.05 10.30
N GLU A 159 5.33 -0.93 10.82
CA GLU A 159 6.27 -1.77 10.06
C GLU A 159 5.72 -3.19 9.90
N PRO A 160 6.17 -3.95 8.89
CA PRO A 160 5.68 -5.32 8.65
C PRO A 160 5.71 -6.21 9.89
N GLN A 161 6.73 -6.04 10.74
CA GLN A 161 6.88 -6.82 11.96
C GLN A 161 5.77 -6.59 13.00
N HIS A 162 5.16 -5.41 13.02
CA HIS A 162 4.01 -5.07 13.88
C HIS A 162 2.70 -5.48 13.20
N LEU A 163 2.56 -5.19 11.90
CA LEU A 163 1.34 -5.48 11.15
C LEU A 163 1.04 -6.99 11.05
N GLN A 164 2.08 -7.83 10.94
CA GLN A 164 1.92 -9.28 10.92
C GLN A 164 1.40 -9.87 12.25
N GLN A 165 1.44 -9.09 13.35
CA GLN A 165 0.96 -9.53 14.67
C GLN A 165 -0.53 -9.26 14.87
N ILE A 166 -1.17 -8.49 13.97
CA ILE A 166 -2.60 -8.17 14.07
C ILE A 166 -3.39 -9.49 13.98
N PRO A 167 -4.17 -9.85 15.01
CA PRO A 167 -5.09 -10.98 14.93
C PRO A 167 -6.13 -10.68 13.85
N VAL A 168 -6.43 -11.63 12.96
CA VAL A 168 -7.51 -11.46 11.98
C VAL A 168 -8.76 -12.15 12.52
N LEU A 169 -9.88 -11.44 12.56
CA LEU A 169 -11.15 -12.03 13.00
C LEU A 169 -11.57 -13.14 12.05
N THR A 170 -11.67 -14.37 12.56
CA THR A 170 -12.14 -15.53 11.79
C THR A 170 -13.48 -15.28 11.11
N ARG A 171 -14.33 -14.45 11.74
CA ARG A 171 -15.65 -14.05 11.22
C ARG A 171 -15.59 -13.40 9.82
N LEU A 172 -14.48 -12.74 9.47
CA LEU A 172 -14.25 -12.20 8.12
C LEU A 172 -14.23 -13.30 7.03
N MET A 173 -13.96 -14.56 7.40
CA MET A 173 -13.87 -15.70 6.48
C MET A 173 -15.03 -16.68 6.61
N THR A 174 -15.86 -16.56 7.66
CA THR A 174 -16.87 -17.57 8.00
C THR A 174 -18.29 -17.03 8.08
N ASP A 175 -18.47 -15.71 7.94
CA ASP A 175 -19.78 -15.05 8.01
C ASP A 175 -19.88 -14.03 6.87
N ASP A 176 -20.57 -14.45 5.80
CA ASP A 176 -20.73 -13.65 4.59
C ASP A 176 -21.55 -12.38 4.85
N GLU A 177 -22.56 -12.45 5.73
CA GLU A 177 -23.39 -11.29 6.06
C GLU A 177 -22.55 -10.22 6.78
N PHE A 178 -21.76 -10.62 7.78
CA PHE A 178 -20.83 -9.73 8.47
C PHE A 178 -19.83 -9.09 7.50
N THR A 179 -19.25 -9.89 6.61
CA THR A 179 -18.26 -9.48 5.63
C THR A 179 -18.86 -8.50 4.61
N HIS A 180 -20.07 -8.77 4.12
CA HIS A 180 -20.80 -7.87 3.23
C HIS A 180 -21.17 -6.55 3.90
N ARG A 181 -21.61 -6.58 5.17
CA ARG A 181 -21.92 -5.35 5.92
C ARG A 181 -20.70 -4.44 6.04
N LEU A 182 -19.54 -4.97 6.45
CA LEU A 182 -18.31 -4.18 6.52
C LEU A 182 -17.91 -3.63 5.14
N SER A 183 -18.01 -4.45 4.10
CA SER A 183 -17.72 -4.04 2.72
C SER A 183 -18.61 -2.88 2.26
N SER A 184 -19.91 -2.94 2.59
CA SER A 184 -20.87 -1.90 2.25
C SER A 184 -20.52 -0.57 2.93
N GLU A 185 -20.17 -0.59 4.21
CA GLU A 185 -19.80 0.62 4.95
C GLU A 185 -18.51 1.24 4.41
N VAL A 186 -17.51 0.44 4.03
CA VAL A 186 -16.29 0.98 3.40
C VAL A 186 -16.60 1.64 2.06
N ARG A 187 -17.50 1.07 1.25
CA ARG A 187 -17.92 1.69 -0.01
C ARG A 187 -18.65 3.01 0.24
N ARG A 188 -19.46 3.11 1.30
CA ARG A 188 -20.09 4.37 1.74
C ARG A 188 -19.03 5.41 2.14
N ILE A 189 -18.00 5.02 2.90
CA ILE A 189 -16.89 5.92 3.27
C ILE A 189 -16.19 6.45 2.02
N ILE A 190 -15.81 5.57 1.08
CA ILE A 190 -15.12 5.96 -0.16
C ILE A 190 -15.98 6.90 -1.01
N ASP A 191 -17.28 6.60 -1.17
CA ASP A 191 -18.20 7.46 -1.90
C ASP A 191 -18.39 8.83 -1.22
N ALA A 192 -18.45 8.84 0.11
CA ALA A 192 -18.52 10.05 0.90
C ALA A 192 -17.27 10.94 0.73
N GLU A 193 -16.06 10.36 0.70
CA GLU A 193 -14.81 11.09 0.42
C GLU A 193 -14.83 11.74 -0.98
N VAL A 194 -15.27 10.99 -2.00
CA VAL A 194 -15.40 11.51 -3.38
C VAL A 194 -16.33 12.72 -3.45
N HIS A 195 -17.42 12.71 -2.68
CA HIS A 195 -18.40 13.79 -2.63
C HIS A 195 -18.13 14.82 -1.51
N SER A 196 -17.01 14.70 -0.78
CA SER A 196 -16.69 15.55 0.37
C SER A 196 -17.81 15.60 1.43
N ASN A 197 -18.50 14.47 1.65
CA ASN A 197 -19.61 14.32 2.59
C ASN A 197 -19.14 13.77 3.94
N GLU A 198 -18.63 14.66 4.78
CA GLU A 198 -18.04 14.29 6.08
C GLU A 198 -19.02 13.60 7.04
N ASP A 199 -20.30 14.00 7.03
CA ASP A 199 -21.31 13.42 7.92
C ASP A 199 -21.57 11.94 7.59
N GLU A 200 -21.67 11.61 6.30
CA GLU A 200 -21.85 10.24 5.83
C GLU A 200 -20.61 9.38 6.12
N ARG A 201 -19.42 9.95 5.91
CA ARG A 201 -18.14 9.30 6.25
C ARG A 201 -18.08 8.91 7.72
N ILE A 202 -18.37 9.87 8.61
CA ILE A 202 -18.38 9.65 10.06
C ILE A 202 -19.46 8.63 10.46
N ALA A 203 -20.65 8.68 9.86
CA ALA A 203 -21.73 7.75 10.15
C ALA A 203 -21.36 6.30 9.76
N ALA A 204 -20.73 6.10 8.60
CA ALA A 204 -20.29 4.80 8.15
C ALA A 204 -19.13 4.26 9.02
N GLU A 205 -18.15 5.10 9.39
CA GLU A 205 -17.09 4.72 10.32
C GLU A 205 -17.65 4.29 11.68
N ARG A 206 -18.62 5.03 12.24
CA ARG A 206 -19.30 4.63 13.49
C ARG A 206 -20.01 3.30 13.36
N THR A 207 -20.64 3.04 12.21
CA THR A 207 -21.33 1.78 11.94
C THR A 207 -20.34 0.61 11.90
N ILE A 208 -19.17 0.78 11.26
CA ILE A 208 -18.07 -0.20 11.30
C ILE A 208 -17.64 -0.49 12.74
N GLU A 209 -17.42 0.55 13.54
CA GLU A 209 -17.03 0.40 14.95
C GLU A 209 -18.07 -0.39 15.76
N THR A 210 -19.36 -0.12 15.57
CA THR A 210 -20.44 -0.89 16.21
C THR A 210 -20.42 -2.35 15.78
N ILE A 211 -20.34 -2.63 14.47
CA ILE A 211 -20.27 -4.00 13.93
C ILE A 211 -19.10 -4.79 14.52
N LEU A 212 -17.92 -4.18 14.61
CA LEU A 212 -16.71 -4.82 15.11
C LEU A 212 -16.73 -5.03 16.63
N ARG A 213 -17.27 -4.08 17.40
CA ARG A 213 -17.45 -4.23 18.86
C ARG A 213 -18.40 -5.37 19.18
N GLU A 214 -19.55 -5.44 18.50
CA GLU A 214 -20.51 -6.54 18.66
C GLU A 214 -19.89 -7.90 18.34
N ALA A 215 -19.05 -7.97 17.29
CA ALA A 215 -18.41 -9.22 16.88
C ALA A 215 -17.25 -9.66 17.79
N THR A 216 -16.59 -8.73 18.49
CA THR A 216 -15.44 -9.04 19.35
C THR A 216 -15.81 -9.16 20.83
N GLY A 217 -16.96 -8.63 21.23
CA GLY A 217 -17.35 -8.54 22.65
C GLY A 217 -16.46 -7.60 23.45
N LEU A 218 -15.61 -6.81 22.78
CA LEU A 218 -14.76 -5.81 23.41
C LEU A 218 -15.56 -4.51 23.62
N PRO A 219 -15.36 -3.83 24.77
CA PRO A 219 -16.12 -2.63 25.13
C PRO A 219 -15.93 -1.49 24.14
#